data_AF-A0A7C1ZM74-F1
#
_entry.id   AF-A0A7C1ZM74-F1
#
_cell.length_a   1.000
_cell.length_b   1.000
_cell.length_c   1.000
_cell.angle_alpha   90.00
_cell.angle_beta   90.00
_cell.angle_gamma   90.00
#
_symmetry.space_group_name_H-M   'P 1'
#
loop_
_entity.id
_entity.type
_entity.pdbx_description
1 polymer ?
#
loop_
_entity_poly.entity_id
_entity_poly.type
_entity_poly.pdbx_seq_one_letter_code
_entity_poly.pdbx_strand_id
1 'polypeptide(L)'
;MEVKLRNRDIDSGLILVTEFTKRGLPVPLSFAIAKTIRRLKGVIEVMMEERKKLVNQHALTDVEGKRIEDEDGNVKFGSPTAFADDFNELMKQESEVDVHQVDYEKLTKMKDRDGRLIQPSPTELEGLLLLQMVTEPKEEGDEE
;
A
#
# COMPACT_ATOMS: atom_id res chain seq x y z
N MET A 1 -15.42 -4.77 0.47
CA MET A 1 -15.19 -6.21 0.25
C MET A 1 -13.95 -6.57 1.02
N GLU A 2 -13.98 -7.67 1.75
CA GLU A 2 -12.80 -8.15 2.46
C GLU A 2 -11.85 -8.82 1.48
N VAL A 3 -10.62 -8.33 1.42
CA VAL A 3 -9.55 -8.82 0.54
C VAL A 3 -8.29 -9.09 1.34
N LYS A 4 -7.45 -10.00 0.84
CA LYS A 4 -6.12 -10.26 1.40
C LYS A 4 -5.08 -9.46 0.62
N LEU A 5 -4.32 -8.64 1.34
CA LEU A 5 -3.27 -7.81 0.76
C LEU A 5 -1.96 -8.06 1.51
N ARG A 6 -0.86 -8.24 0.77
CA ARG A 6 0.48 -8.31 1.37
C ARG A 6 0.90 -6.91 1.79
N ASN A 7 1.68 -6.83 2.87
CA ASN A 7 2.26 -5.57 3.35
C ASN A 7 3.00 -4.80 2.24
N ARG A 8 3.72 -5.51 1.37
CA ARG A 8 4.38 -4.93 0.18
C ARG A 8 3.42 -4.27 -0.81
N ASP A 9 2.28 -4.91 -1.07
CA ASP A 9 1.31 -4.40 -2.04
C ASP A 9 0.58 -3.16 -1.45
N ILE A 10 0.35 -3.17 -0.14
CA ILE A 10 -0.23 -2.01 0.58
C ILE A 10 0.74 -0.81 0.53
N ASP A 11 2.01 -1.02 0.89
CA ASP A 11 3.02 0.05 0.94
C ASP A 11 3.21 0.70 -0.44
N SER A 12 3.50 -0.11 -1.46
CA SER A 12 3.64 0.36 -2.84
C SER A 12 2.33 0.99 -3.34
N GLY A 13 1.20 0.31 -3.17
CA GLY A 13 -0.09 0.75 -3.68
C GLY A 13 -0.49 2.12 -3.13
N LEU A 14 -0.31 2.36 -1.83
CA LEU A 14 -0.62 3.66 -1.21
C LEU A 14 0.23 4.80 -1.78
N ILE A 15 1.50 4.56 -2.09
CA ILE A 15 2.37 5.54 -2.74
C ILE A 15 1.80 5.87 -4.12
N LEU A 16 1.49 4.86 -4.93
CA LEU A 16 1.05 5.03 -6.32
C LEU A 16 -0.32 5.71 -6.46
N VAL A 17 -1.26 5.49 -5.52
CA VAL A 17 -2.58 6.13 -5.57
C VAL A 17 -2.61 7.54 -4.96
N THR A 18 -1.49 8.05 -4.45
CA THR A 18 -1.45 9.34 -3.75
C THR A 18 -2.00 10.49 -4.60
N GLU A 19 -1.56 10.62 -5.86
CA GLU A 19 -2.05 11.68 -6.74
C GLU A 19 -3.52 11.48 -7.15
N PHE A 20 -3.94 10.24 -7.38
CA PHE A 20 -5.33 9.92 -7.71
C PHE A 20 -6.30 10.41 -6.63
N THR A 21 -5.92 10.27 -5.36
CA THR A 21 -6.77 10.63 -4.21
C THR A 21 -6.90 12.13 -3.98
N LYS A 22 -5.97 12.93 -4.53
CA LYS A 22 -6.00 14.40 -4.49
C LYS A 22 -6.93 15.00 -5.54
N ARG A 23 -7.35 14.21 -6.53
CA ARG A 23 -8.25 14.67 -7.60
C ARG A 23 -9.64 14.99 -7.05
N GLY A 24 -10.37 15.84 -7.77
CA GLY A 24 -11.76 16.17 -7.47
C GLY A 24 -12.72 15.02 -7.74
N LEU A 25 -12.59 13.87 -7.08
CA LEU A 25 -13.48 12.72 -7.30
C LEU A 25 -14.92 13.02 -6.84
N PRO A 26 -15.95 12.37 -7.42
CA PRO A 26 -17.32 12.40 -6.93
C PRO A 26 -17.38 12.11 -5.44
N VAL A 27 -18.24 12.83 -4.72
CA VAL A 27 -18.33 12.73 -3.26
C VAL A 27 -18.45 11.28 -2.76
N PRO A 28 -19.31 10.42 -3.33
CA PRO A 28 -19.41 9.03 -2.86
C PRO A 28 -18.12 8.23 -3.08
N LEU A 29 -17.48 8.39 -4.24
CA LEU A 29 -16.24 7.70 -4.58
C LEU A 29 -15.08 8.18 -3.70
N SER A 30 -14.93 9.50 -3.57
CA SER A 30 -13.92 10.13 -2.71
C SER A 30 -14.02 9.64 -1.26
N PHE A 31 -15.23 9.59 -0.70
CA PHE A 31 -15.46 9.09 0.65
C PHE A 31 -15.11 7.60 0.78
N ALA A 32 -15.54 6.76 -0.16
CA ALA A 32 -15.27 5.33 -0.13
C ALA A 32 -13.77 5.00 -0.25
N ILE A 33 -13.04 5.72 -1.10
CA ILE A 33 -11.59 5.63 -1.24
C ILE A 33 -10.89 6.09 0.04
N ALA A 34 -11.29 7.24 0.60
CA ALA A 34 -10.69 7.74 1.83
C ALA A 34 -10.85 6.76 3.01
N LYS A 35 -12.03 6.12 3.11
CA LYS A 35 -12.29 5.09 4.12
C LYS A 35 -11.37 3.87 3.96
N THR A 36 -11.17 3.43 2.72
CA THR A 36 -10.26 2.33 2.37
C THR A 36 -8.82 2.67 2.77
N ILE A 37 -8.33 3.84 2.32
CA ILE A 37 -6.97 4.30 2.63
C ILE A 37 -6.74 4.41 4.14
N ARG A 38 -7.73 4.89 4.90
CA ARG A 38 -7.61 4.97 6.36
C ARG A 38 -7.37 3.61 7.01
N ARG A 39 -8.00 2.55 6.51
CA ARG A 39 -7.79 1.19 7.03
C ARG A 39 -6.40 0.66 6.67
N LEU A 40 -5.99 0.86 5.42
CA LEU A 40 -4.67 0.47 4.93
C LEU A 40 -3.55 1.18 5.71
N LYS A 41 -3.73 2.45 6.07
CA LYS A 41 -2.79 3.18 6.94
C LYS A 41 -2.63 2.54 8.32
N GLY A 42 -3.69 1.95 8.89
CA GLY A 42 -3.58 1.20 10.14
C GLY A 42 -2.68 -0.03 10.00
N VAL A 43 -2.70 -0.70 8.85
CA VAL A 43 -1.78 -1.81 8.55
C VAL A 43 -0.33 -1.30 8.45
N ILE A 44 -0.11 -0.16 7.77
CA ILE A 44 1.21 0.47 7.68
C ILE A 44 1.76 0.86 9.05
N GLU A 45 0.93 1.39 9.95
CA GLU A 45 1.34 1.72 11.32
C GLU A 45 1.87 0.49 12.06
N VAL A 46 1.14 -0.63 12.02
CA VAL A 46 1.58 -1.89 12.62
C VAL A 46 2.85 -2.42 11.96
N MET A 47 2.94 -2.39 10.63
CA MET A 47 4.13 -2.80 9.88
C MET A 47 5.36 -1.96 10.28
N MET A 48 5.20 -0.65 10.46
CA MET A 48 6.28 0.24 10.89
C MET A 48 6.75 -0.06 12.31
N GLU A 49 5.83 -0.42 13.22
CA GLU A 49 6.16 -0.84 14.58
C GLU A 49 6.97 -2.14 14.58
N GLU A 50 6.56 -3.15 13.80
CA GLU A 50 7.30 -4.40 13.66
C GLU A 50 8.67 -4.18 13.00
N ARG A 51 8.74 -3.35 11.95
CA ARG A 51 10.01 -2.96 11.32
C ARG A 51 10.96 -2.32 12.34
N LYS A 52 10.45 -1.46 13.23
CA LYS A 52 11.27 -0.87 14.29
C LYS A 52 11.82 -1.95 15.23
N LYS A 53 11.04 -2.97 15.59
CA LYS A 53 11.54 -4.10 16.41
C LYS A 53 12.65 -4.87 15.70
N LEU A 54 12.50 -5.15 14.40
CA LEU A 54 13.54 -5.81 13.60
C LEU A 54 14.83 -4.98 13.53
N VAL A 55 14.72 -3.67 13.29
CA VAL A 55 15.89 -2.78 13.31
C VAL A 55 16.62 -2.87 14.66
N ASN A 56 15.88 -2.91 15.77
CA ASN A 56 16.47 -2.98 17.12
C ASN A 56 17.16 -4.32 17.37
N GLN A 57 16.57 -5.40 16.90
CA GLN A 57 17.08 -6.77 17.08
C GLN A 57 18.38 -6.99 16.31
N HIS A 58 18.49 -6.42 15.11
CA HIS A 58 19.64 -6.61 14.23
C HIS A 58 20.72 -5.52 14.37
N ALA A 59 20.44 -4.45 15.13
CA ALA A 59 21.38 -3.36 15.37
C ALA A 59 22.63 -3.83 16.13
N LEU A 60 23.79 -3.39 15.69
CA LEU A 60 24.98 -3.40 16.52
C LEU A 60 24.81 -2.38 17.64
N THR A 61 25.19 -2.78 18.85
CA THR A 61 25.21 -1.88 20.01
C THR A 61 26.63 -1.66 20.50
N ASP A 62 26.89 -0.48 21.04
CA ASP A 62 28.12 -0.20 21.78
C ASP A 62 28.11 -0.87 23.16
N VAL A 63 29.16 -0.61 23.95
CA VAL A 63 29.32 -1.15 25.31
C VAL A 63 28.26 -0.64 26.30
N GLU A 64 27.58 0.46 25.99
CA GLU A 64 26.49 1.02 26.80
C GLU A 64 25.11 0.53 26.34
N GLY A 65 25.05 -0.32 25.30
CA GLY A 65 23.80 -0.83 24.72
C GLY A 65 23.10 0.16 23.79
N LYS A 66 23.75 1.25 23.38
CA LYS A 66 23.20 2.19 22.38
C LYS A 66 23.53 1.71 20.98
N ARG A 67 22.66 2.01 20.00
CA ARG A 67 22.87 1.61 18.61
C ARG A 67 24.06 2.33 18.02
N ILE A 68 24.84 1.59 17.24
CA ILE A 68 25.92 2.16 16.44
C ILE A 68 25.32 2.63 15.10
N GLU A 69 25.59 3.89 14.75
CA GLU A 69 25.18 4.50 13.49
C GLU A 69 26.40 4.76 12.58
N ASP A 70 26.18 4.90 11.28
CA ASP A 70 27.19 5.40 10.33
C ASP A 70 27.20 6.94 10.27
N GLU A 71 28.04 7.51 9.41
CA GLU A 71 28.20 8.96 9.27
C GLU A 71 26.92 9.66 8.77
N ASP A 72 26.03 8.92 8.11
CA ASP A 72 24.75 9.40 7.60
C ASP A 72 23.58 9.18 8.59
N GLY A 73 23.86 8.61 9.77
CA GLY A 73 22.87 8.30 10.81
C GLY A 73 22.09 7.00 10.57
N ASN A 74 22.54 6.13 9.66
CA ASN A 74 21.93 4.81 9.48
C ASN A 74 22.44 3.83 10.54
N VAL A 75 21.52 3.02 11.07
CA VAL A 75 21.86 1.97 12.03
C VAL A 75 22.72 0.89 11.36
N LYS A 76 23.86 0.55 11.97
CA LYS A 76 24.71 -0.55 11.53
C LYS A 76 24.13 -1.89 12.00
N PHE A 77 24.04 -2.85 11.10
CA PHE A 77 23.56 -4.20 11.41
C PHE A 77 24.71 -5.20 11.50
N GLY A 78 24.61 -6.14 12.44
CA GLY A 78 25.60 -7.21 12.59
C GLY A 78 25.57 -8.18 11.40
N SER A 79 24.38 -8.40 10.84
CA SER A 79 24.18 -9.13 9.60
C SER A 79 23.08 -8.45 8.77
N PRO A 80 23.45 -7.66 7.75
CA PRO A 80 22.48 -7.04 6.84
C PRO A 80 21.58 -8.06 6.13
N THR A 81 22.10 -9.26 5.82
CA THR A 81 21.33 -10.34 5.20
C THR A 81 20.26 -10.86 6.13
N ALA A 82 20.57 -11.11 7.40
CA ALA A 82 19.58 -11.61 8.36
C ALA A 82 18.45 -10.60 8.59
N PHE A 83 18.78 -9.30 8.67
CA PHE A 83 17.78 -8.25 8.70
C PHE A 83 16.91 -8.23 7.43
N ALA A 84 17.53 -8.36 6.26
CA ALA A 84 16.80 -8.37 4.99
C ALA A 84 15.86 -9.56 4.87
N ASP A 85 16.25 -10.74 5.36
CA ASP A 85 15.42 -11.94 5.38
C ASP A 85 14.19 -11.74 6.29
N ASP A 86 14.38 -11.30 7.53
CA ASP A 86 13.28 -11.01 8.46
C ASP A 86 12.35 -9.90 7.94
N PHE A 87 12.93 -8.84 7.36
CA PHE A 87 12.14 -7.76 6.77
C PHE A 87 11.35 -8.26 5.55
N ASN A 88 11.91 -9.15 4.72
CA ASN A 88 11.18 -9.76 3.62
C ASN A 88 10.02 -10.61 4.10
N GLU A 89 10.18 -11.37 5.19
CA GLU A 89 9.08 -12.13 5.80
C GLU A 89 7.98 -11.22 6.33
N LEU A 90 8.34 -10.08 6.96
CA LEU A 90 7.37 -9.04 7.34
C LEU A 90 6.60 -8.50 6.12
N MET A 91 7.29 -8.24 5.01
CA MET A 91 6.66 -7.69 3.79
C MET A 91 5.77 -8.69 3.06
N LYS A 92 5.99 -10.00 3.26
CA LYS A 92 5.15 -11.07 2.70
C LYS A 92 3.87 -11.33 3.50
N GLN A 93 3.81 -10.91 4.77
CA GLN A 93 2.62 -11.10 5.59
C GLN A 93 1.39 -10.48 4.92
N GLU A 94 0.27 -11.17 5.05
CA GLU A 94 -1.03 -10.75 4.52
C GLU A 94 -1.91 -10.20 5.63
N SER A 95 -2.69 -9.17 5.30
CA SER A 95 -3.74 -8.64 6.16
C SER A 95 -5.08 -8.69 5.44
N GLU A 96 -6.13 -9.08 6.17
CA GLU A 96 -7.51 -8.98 5.71
C GLU A 96 -7.99 -7.54 5.90
N VAL A 97 -8.41 -6.90 4.80
CA VAL A 97 -8.81 -5.48 4.80
C VAL A 97 -10.11 -5.31 4.02
N ASP A 98 -11.05 -4.56 4.61
CA ASP A 98 -12.26 -4.13 3.88
C ASP A 98 -11.92 -2.97 2.91
N VAL A 99 -11.86 -3.31 1.63
CA VAL A 99 -11.56 -2.41 0.51
C VAL A 99 -12.83 -2.10 -0.28
N HIS A 100 -13.02 -0.82 -0.63
CA HIS A 100 -14.02 -0.45 -1.62
C HIS A 100 -13.52 -0.77 -3.03
N GLN A 101 -14.29 -1.58 -3.75
CA GLN A 101 -14.03 -1.94 -5.14
C GLN A 101 -14.95 -1.19 -6.08
N VAL A 102 -14.37 -0.63 -7.14
CA VAL A 102 -15.09 -0.05 -8.27
C VAL A 102 -14.75 -0.80 -9.55
N ASP A 103 -15.76 -1.08 -10.36
CA ASP A 103 -15.55 -1.63 -11.69
C ASP A 103 -14.79 -0.62 -12.57
N TYR A 104 -13.76 -1.08 -13.29
CA TYR A 104 -12.91 -0.21 -14.10
C TYR A 104 -13.70 0.54 -15.19
N GLU A 105 -14.64 -0.13 -15.86
CA GLU A 105 -15.46 0.53 -16.87
C GLU A 105 -16.38 1.59 -16.26
N LYS A 106 -16.99 1.30 -15.11
CA LYS A 106 -17.80 2.28 -14.39
C LYS A 106 -16.94 3.47 -13.98
N LEU A 107 -15.75 3.23 -13.43
CA LEU A 107 -14.82 4.28 -13.02
C LEU A 107 -14.49 5.20 -14.20
N THR A 108 -14.16 4.64 -15.35
CA THR A 108 -13.76 5.42 -16.54
C THR A 108 -14.90 6.19 -17.21
N LYS A 109 -16.15 5.78 -16.95
CA LYS A 109 -17.38 6.48 -17.37
C LYS A 109 -17.84 7.53 -16.36
N MET A 110 -17.30 7.58 -15.14
CA MET A 110 -17.64 8.59 -14.14
C MET A 110 -16.98 9.94 -14.45
N LYS A 111 -17.65 11.02 -14.06
CA LYS A 111 -17.13 12.38 -14.14
C LYS A 111 -16.55 12.83 -12.80
N ASP A 112 -15.43 13.53 -12.81
CA ASP A 112 -14.92 14.26 -11.66
C ASP A 112 -15.78 15.51 -11.36
N ARG A 113 -15.42 16.26 -10.32
CA ARG A 113 -16.10 17.48 -9.88
C ARG A 113 -16.07 18.59 -10.93
N ASP A 114 -15.11 18.56 -11.85
CA ASP A 114 -14.99 19.51 -12.96
C ASP A 114 -15.73 19.01 -14.21
N GLY A 115 -16.43 17.87 -14.13
CA GLY A 115 -17.21 17.29 -15.20
C GLY A 115 -16.40 16.49 -16.23
N ARG A 116 -15.11 16.23 -15.98
CA ARG A 116 -14.22 15.48 -16.88
C ARG A 116 -14.28 13.99 -16.55
N LEU A 117 -14.13 13.13 -17.56
CA LEU A 117 -14.08 11.69 -17.32
C LEU A 117 -12.87 11.33 -16.45
N ILE A 118 -13.08 10.44 -15.49
CA ILE A 118 -12.01 9.93 -14.63
C ILE A 118 -11.22 8.91 -15.44
N GLN A 119 -10.00 9.27 -15.82
CA GLN A 119 -9.05 8.34 -16.42
C GLN A 119 -7.83 8.26 -15.51
N PRO A 120 -7.62 7.13 -14.81
CA PRO A 120 -6.39 6.90 -14.06
C PRO A 120 -5.19 6.84 -15.03
N SER A 121 -4.07 7.46 -14.67
CA SER A 121 -2.80 7.20 -15.35
C SER A 121 -2.36 5.74 -15.14
N PRO A 122 -1.42 5.21 -15.94
CA PRO A 122 -0.91 3.85 -15.74
C PRO A 122 -0.42 3.59 -14.31
N THR A 123 0.29 4.55 -13.71
CA THR A 123 0.78 4.49 -12.33
C THR A 123 -0.35 4.49 -11.30
N GLU A 124 -1.38 5.33 -11.52
CA GLU A 124 -2.56 5.35 -10.64
C GLU A 124 -3.33 4.02 -10.74
N LEU A 125 -3.47 3.47 -11.95
CA LEU A 125 -4.13 2.19 -12.18
C LEU A 125 -3.39 1.04 -11.51
N GLU A 126 -2.06 0.99 -11.63
CA GLU A 126 -1.22 0.02 -10.92
C GLU A 126 -1.46 0.07 -9.41
N GLY A 127 -1.45 1.28 -8.83
CA GLY A 127 -1.76 1.45 -7.41
C GLY A 127 -3.15 0.96 -7.02
N LEU A 128 -4.17 1.28 -7.84
CA LEU A 128 -5.54 0.83 -7.62
C LEU A 128 -5.67 -0.70 -7.72
N LEU A 129 -4.91 -1.35 -8.61
CA LEU A 129 -4.89 -2.81 -8.77
C LEU A 129 -4.16 -3.49 -7.60
N LEU A 130 -2.99 -2.98 -7.19
CA LEU A 130 -2.25 -3.50 -6.02
C LEU A 130 -3.09 -3.47 -4.76
N LEU A 131 -3.87 -2.40 -4.57
CA LEU A 131 -4.79 -2.25 -3.44
C LEU A 131 -6.13 -2.95 -3.66
N GLN A 132 -6.33 -3.62 -4.80
CA GLN A 132 -7.58 -4.26 -5.21
C GLN A 132 -8.80 -3.35 -5.08
N MET A 133 -8.62 -2.06 -5.38
CA MET A 133 -9.67 -1.04 -5.36
C MET A 133 -10.43 -0.94 -6.68
N VAL A 134 -9.86 -1.52 -7.74
CA VAL A 134 -10.51 -1.65 -9.04
C VAL A 134 -10.59 -3.12 -9.39
N THR A 135 -11.73 -3.55 -9.93
CA THR A 135 -11.86 -4.87 -10.54
C THR A 135 -11.68 -4.75 -12.05
N GLU A 136 -10.85 -5.61 -12.61
CA GLU A 136 -10.78 -5.78 -14.07
C GLU A 136 -12.14 -6.22 -14.60
N PRO A 137 -12.51 -5.83 -15.83
CA PRO A 137 -13.67 -6.41 -16.48
C PRO A 137 -13.49 -7.92 -16.51
N LYS A 138 -14.52 -8.67 -16.07
CA LYS A 138 -14.55 -10.09 -16.39
C LYS A 138 -14.54 -10.17 -17.90
N GLU A 139 -13.57 -10.87 -18.48
CA GLU A 139 -13.76 -11.38 -19.83
C GLU A 139 -15.07 -12.17 -19.78
N GLU A 140 -16.14 -11.63 -20.37
CA GLU A 140 -17.30 -12.43 -20.70
C GLU A 140 -16.75 -13.49 -21.65
N GLY A 141 -16.50 -14.68 -21.10
CA GLY A 141 -16.01 -15.81 -21.88
C GLY A 141 -16.92 -15.98 -23.08
N ASP A 142 -16.31 -16.18 -24.24
CA ASP A 142 -16.97 -16.56 -25.46
C ASP A 142 -17.92 -17.74 -25.16
N GLU A 143 -19.22 -17.45 -25.01
CA GLU A 143 -20.28 -18.45 -25.12
C GLU A 143 -20.51 -18.70 -26.61
N GLU A 144 -19.75 -19.63 -27.20
CA GLU A 144 -20.17 -20.43 -28.36
C GLU A 144 -19.76 -21.90 -28.22
#